data_AF-A0A292R9Y8-F1
#
_entry.id   AF-A0A292R9Y8-F1
#
_cell.length_a   1.000
_cell.length_b   1.000
_cell.length_c   1.000
_cell.angle_alpha   90.00
_cell.angle_beta   90.00
_cell.angle_gamma   90.00
#
_symmetry.space_group_name_H-M   'P 1'
#
loop_
_entity.id
_entity.type
_entity.pdbx_description
1 polymer ?
#
loop_
_entity_poly.entity_id
_entity_poly.type
_entity_poly.pdbx_seq_one_letter_code
_entity_poly.pdbx_strand_id
1 'polypeptide(L)'
;MIYEGDVMSDLFIIGNGFDRAHGLKTSYYDFHQFLKDNCKNMPYIGAVELVSQDSENKIDGMIVYEPVEYLDFFQIIIDQTDGPDWKNFEEALGRLDFSDILRDFGTSYDTDSIKYLNERSIEPIYQAVLTVKKMFPLWVKSILIDNRIKKKDIIQEMLKKPHYILNFNYTDTLEKIYGEKNVFHIHGNQHSSIIFGHGNYVDEDFDDEDFEIYPGAGSYLNMMKAELKKPVDRIIKRAETQNFLASIKDVMKIYSYGFSYGSVDLPYIVEICRHIDTHKVTWYFNDYSSDIEIQKYQKIVKKCGFEGCFSTFHV
;
A
#
# COMPACT_ATOMS: atom_id res chain seq x y z
N MET A 1 1.15 -27.59 43.04
CA MET A 1 0.80 -26.28 42.44
C MET A 1 2.05 -25.78 41.76
N ILE A 2 2.15 -26.00 40.45
CA ILE A 2 3.22 -25.45 39.63
C ILE A 2 2.75 -24.04 39.30
N TYR A 3 3.49 -23.02 39.73
CA TYR A 3 3.34 -21.70 39.16
C TYR A 3 3.79 -21.81 37.69
N GLU A 4 2.85 -21.87 36.76
CA GLU A 4 3.12 -21.50 35.38
C GLU A 4 3.52 -20.02 35.46
N GLY A 5 4.83 -19.76 35.46
CA GLY A 5 5.32 -18.40 35.26
C GLY A 5 4.78 -17.97 33.90
N ASP A 6 4.02 -16.87 33.87
CA ASP A 6 3.44 -16.30 32.66
C ASP A 6 4.49 -16.31 31.55
N VAL A 7 4.33 -17.21 30.58
CA VAL A 7 5.26 -17.28 29.47
C VAL A 7 4.93 -16.08 28.59
N MET A 8 5.69 -14.99 28.78
CA MET A 8 5.51 -13.76 28.04
C MET A 8 5.68 -14.02 26.54
N SER A 9 4.67 -13.66 25.76
CA SER A 9 4.70 -13.78 24.31
C SER A 9 5.29 -12.54 23.66
N ASP A 10 6.04 -12.73 22.58
CA ASP A 10 6.55 -11.65 21.74
C ASP A 10 5.55 -11.35 20.59
N LEU A 11 5.45 -10.10 20.12
CA LEU A 11 4.68 -9.74 18.92
C LEU A 11 5.62 -9.38 17.78
N PHE A 12 5.48 -10.04 16.64
CA PHE A 12 6.17 -9.70 15.40
C PHE A 12 5.25 -8.94 14.47
N ILE A 13 5.68 -7.74 14.07
CA ILE A 13 5.05 -6.93 13.03
C ILE A 13 5.90 -7.04 11.77
N ILE A 14 5.40 -7.78 10.78
CA ILE A 14 6.14 -8.13 9.58
C ILE A 14 5.61 -7.31 8.41
N GLY A 15 6.51 -6.65 7.68
CA GLY A 15 6.19 -5.90 6.47
C GLY A 15 7.15 -6.23 5.32
N ASN A 16 6.99 -5.56 4.19
CA ASN A 16 7.52 -6.04 2.91
C ASN A 16 9.06 -6.13 2.87
N GLY A 17 9.74 -5.34 3.71
CA GLY A 17 11.18 -5.47 3.89
C GLY A 17 11.62 -6.87 4.35
N PHE A 18 10.77 -7.62 5.06
CA PHE A 18 11.03 -9.01 5.41
C PHE A 18 11.16 -9.87 4.16
N ASP A 19 10.18 -9.85 3.26
CA ASP A 19 10.21 -10.63 2.02
C ASP A 19 11.40 -10.26 1.15
N ARG A 20 11.68 -8.95 1.01
CA ARG A 20 12.85 -8.44 0.27
C ARG A 20 14.16 -8.92 0.89
N ALA A 21 14.26 -8.99 2.21
CA ALA A 21 15.42 -9.54 2.90
C ALA A 21 15.60 -11.06 2.68
N HIS A 22 14.56 -11.74 2.19
CA HIS A 22 14.59 -13.14 1.74
C HIS A 22 14.78 -13.27 0.21
N GLY A 23 15.02 -12.16 -0.48
CA GLY A 23 15.25 -12.12 -1.93
C GLY A 23 13.98 -12.27 -2.78
N LEU A 24 12.81 -12.10 -2.18
CA LEU A 24 11.55 -12.13 -2.93
C LEU A 24 11.34 -10.83 -3.72
N LYS A 25 10.76 -11.00 -4.91
CA LYS A 25 10.37 -9.92 -5.83
C LYS A 25 9.00 -9.35 -5.45
N THR A 26 8.93 -8.70 -4.30
CA THR A 26 7.71 -8.17 -3.69
C THR A 26 7.66 -6.64 -3.67
N SER A 27 8.56 -5.96 -4.40
CA SER A 27 8.49 -4.50 -4.55
C SER A 27 7.41 -4.11 -5.57
N TYR A 28 6.96 -2.85 -5.53
CA TYR A 28 6.09 -2.32 -6.59
C TYR A 28 6.79 -2.23 -7.94
N TYR A 29 8.12 -2.09 -7.95
CA TYR A 29 8.90 -2.25 -9.18
C TYR A 29 8.71 -3.66 -9.76
N ASP A 30 8.70 -4.71 -8.94
CA ASP A 30 8.43 -6.07 -9.40
C ASP A 30 6.99 -6.24 -9.89
N PHE A 31 6.03 -5.59 -9.24
CA PHE A 31 4.65 -5.54 -9.73
C PHE A 31 4.55 -4.85 -11.09
N HIS A 32 5.24 -3.72 -11.27
CA HIS A 32 5.33 -3.03 -12.55
C HIS A 32 5.94 -3.93 -13.64
N GLN A 33 7.02 -4.65 -13.34
CA GLN A 33 7.59 -5.61 -14.29
C GLN A 33 6.58 -6.72 -14.63
N PHE A 34 5.84 -7.23 -13.64
CA PHE A 34 4.78 -8.19 -13.86
C PHE A 34 3.68 -7.65 -14.79
N LEU A 35 3.23 -6.41 -14.57
CA LEU A 35 2.27 -5.74 -15.45
C LEU A 35 2.84 -5.60 -16.87
N LYS A 36 4.08 -5.11 -17.00
CA LYS A 36 4.76 -5.00 -18.29
C LYS A 36 4.80 -6.32 -19.02
N ASP A 37 5.06 -7.45 -18.36
CA ASP A 37 5.14 -8.75 -19.00
C ASP A 37 3.79 -9.38 -19.34
N ASN A 38 2.75 -9.12 -18.54
CA ASN A 38 1.45 -9.78 -18.68
C ASN A 38 0.39 -8.91 -19.38
N CYS A 39 0.64 -7.60 -19.53
CA CYS A 39 -0.28 -6.64 -20.14
C CYS A 39 0.17 -6.13 -21.51
N LYS A 40 1.23 -6.69 -22.12
CA LYS A 40 1.77 -6.30 -23.46
C LYS A 40 0.73 -6.29 -24.58
N ASN A 41 -0.36 -7.03 -24.41
CA ASN A 41 -1.44 -7.17 -25.41
C ASN A 41 -2.80 -6.72 -24.85
N MET A 42 -2.84 -5.92 -23.78
CA MET A 42 -4.12 -5.39 -23.33
C MET A 42 -4.72 -4.48 -24.41
N PRO A 43 -5.99 -4.70 -24.80
CA PRO A 43 -6.60 -3.97 -25.91
C PRO A 43 -6.66 -2.47 -25.60
N TYR A 44 -6.52 -1.66 -26.65
CA TYR A 44 -6.68 -0.20 -26.59
C TYR A 44 -7.97 0.22 -25.87
N ILE A 45 -7.90 1.14 -24.89
CA ILE A 45 -9.10 1.60 -24.15
C ILE A 45 -9.68 2.89 -24.71
N GLY A 46 -8.84 3.77 -25.29
CA GLY A 46 -9.30 5.07 -25.73
C GLY A 46 -8.15 5.98 -26.18
N ALA A 47 -8.52 7.10 -26.80
CA ALA A 47 -7.59 8.17 -27.15
C ALA A 47 -7.65 9.25 -26.08
N VAL A 48 -6.50 9.70 -25.57
CA VAL A 48 -6.44 10.96 -24.84
C VAL A 48 -6.16 12.05 -25.86
N GLU A 49 -6.95 13.10 -25.79
CA GLU A 49 -6.76 14.26 -26.63
C GLU A 49 -5.74 15.17 -25.93
N LEU A 50 -4.49 15.17 -26.38
CA LEU A 50 -3.46 16.06 -25.85
C LEU A 50 -3.69 17.47 -26.38
N VAL A 51 -3.90 18.44 -25.47
CA VAL A 51 -3.83 19.85 -25.84
C VAL A 51 -2.35 20.20 -25.89
N SER A 52 -1.80 20.48 -27.07
CA SER A 52 -0.48 21.09 -27.16
C SER A 52 -0.54 22.45 -26.45
N GLN A 53 -0.05 22.54 -25.21
CA GLN A 53 0.15 23.83 -24.56
C GLN A 53 1.30 24.62 -25.21
N ASP A 54 2.13 23.95 -26.02
CA ASP A 54 3.19 24.60 -26.80
C ASP A 54 2.65 25.24 -28.09
N SER A 55 2.72 26.57 -28.11
CA SER A 55 2.39 27.43 -29.24
C SER A 55 3.22 27.20 -30.50
N GLU A 56 4.27 26.35 -30.44
CA GLU A 56 5.19 26.11 -31.55
C GLU A 56 4.81 24.93 -32.45
N ASN A 57 3.94 24.01 -31.99
CA ASN A 57 3.40 22.91 -32.80
C ASN A 57 1.98 23.18 -33.31
N LYS A 58 1.70 24.41 -33.75
CA LYS A 58 0.48 24.72 -34.50
C LYS A 58 0.55 24.10 -35.91
N ILE A 59 0.26 22.81 -36.00
CA ILE A 59 -0.28 22.24 -37.24
C ILE A 59 -1.79 22.49 -37.19
N ASP A 60 -2.17 23.69 -37.62
CA ASP A 60 -3.50 24.02 -38.14
C ASP A 60 -4.72 23.59 -37.30
N GLY A 61 -4.71 23.87 -35.99
CA GLY A 61 -5.88 23.62 -35.13
C GLY A 61 -6.35 22.16 -35.12
N MET A 62 -5.51 21.21 -35.53
CA MET A 62 -5.86 19.81 -35.57
C MET A 62 -5.77 19.22 -34.16
N ILE A 63 -6.89 18.67 -33.72
CA ILE A 63 -6.95 17.76 -32.59
C ILE A 63 -6.04 16.56 -32.90
N VAL A 64 -4.95 16.41 -32.15
CA VAL A 64 -4.11 15.21 -32.20
C VAL A 64 -4.67 14.21 -31.19
N TYR A 65 -5.21 13.12 -31.71
CA TYR A 65 -5.55 11.96 -30.89
C TYR A 65 -4.27 11.14 -30.72
N GLU A 66 -3.64 11.20 -29.55
CA GLU A 66 -2.64 10.21 -29.23
C GLU A 66 -3.34 8.97 -28.67
N PRO A 67 -3.09 7.79 -29.26
CA PRO A 67 -3.52 6.57 -28.65
C PRO A 67 -2.78 6.40 -27.32
N VAL A 68 -3.50 6.56 -26.20
CA VAL A 68 -2.92 6.24 -24.90
C VAL A 68 -3.02 4.74 -24.75
N GLU A 69 -1.87 4.09 -24.79
CA GLU A 69 -1.79 2.68 -24.45
C GLU A 69 -2.00 2.56 -22.94
N TYR A 70 -2.59 1.45 -22.47
CA TYR A 70 -2.68 1.13 -21.04
C TYR A 70 -1.33 1.40 -20.34
N LEU A 71 -0.22 1.11 -21.04
CA LEU A 71 1.16 1.27 -20.58
C LEU A 71 1.53 2.71 -20.25
N ASP A 72 1.02 3.70 -20.97
CA ASP A 72 1.33 5.12 -20.71
C ASP A 72 0.67 5.58 -19.41
N PHE A 73 -0.57 5.15 -19.15
CA PHE A 73 -1.22 5.39 -17.86
C PHE A 73 -0.55 4.64 -16.70
N PHE A 74 -0.16 3.38 -16.91
CA PHE A 74 0.63 2.67 -15.90
C PHE A 74 1.93 3.42 -15.61
N GLN A 75 2.57 3.97 -16.64
CA GLN A 75 3.76 4.78 -16.49
C GLN A 75 3.48 6.08 -15.71
N ILE A 76 2.32 6.74 -15.92
CA ILE A 76 1.88 7.91 -15.13
C ILE A 76 1.70 7.56 -13.66
N ILE A 77 0.96 6.49 -13.31
CA ILE A 77 0.82 6.07 -11.91
C ILE A 77 2.21 5.85 -11.29
N ILE A 78 3.11 5.23 -12.05
CA ILE A 78 4.43 4.83 -11.55
C ILE A 78 5.37 6.02 -11.43
N ASP A 79 5.31 6.97 -12.36
CA ASP A 79 6.09 8.20 -12.29
C ASP A 79 5.61 9.09 -11.14
N GLN A 80 4.31 9.02 -10.80
CA GLN A 80 3.74 9.64 -9.60
C GLN A 80 4.05 8.85 -8.31
N THR A 81 4.58 7.63 -8.42
CA THR A 81 5.07 6.87 -7.26
C THR A 81 6.55 7.17 -7.05
N ASP A 82 6.85 8.08 -6.14
CA ASP A 82 8.24 8.37 -5.78
C ASP A 82 8.91 7.14 -5.14
N GLY A 83 10.01 6.65 -5.72
CA GLY A 83 10.93 5.70 -5.09
C GLY A 83 10.48 4.22 -5.03
N PRO A 84 11.40 3.31 -4.65
CA PRO A 84 11.23 1.85 -4.79
C PRO A 84 10.36 1.17 -3.71
N ASP A 85 9.70 1.93 -2.83
CA ASP A 85 9.18 1.40 -1.57
C ASP A 85 7.66 1.29 -1.49
N TRP A 86 7.21 0.31 -0.68
CA TRP A 86 5.80 -0.02 -0.46
C TRP A 86 4.94 1.14 0.08
N LYS A 87 5.60 2.11 0.72
CA LYS A 87 4.95 3.23 1.39
C LYS A 87 4.31 4.22 0.42
N ASN A 88 4.96 4.48 -0.70
CA ASN A 88 4.62 5.62 -1.55
C ASN A 88 3.54 5.27 -2.58
N PHE A 89 3.36 3.99 -2.91
CA PHE A 89 2.33 3.57 -3.86
C PHE A 89 0.91 3.64 -3.30
N GLU A 90 0.65 3.09 -2.11
CA GLU A 90 -0.69 3.20 -1.51
C GLU A 90 -1.04 4.68 -1.21
N GLU A 91 -0.05 5.51 -0.92
CA GLU A 91 -0.23 6.96 -0.76
C GLU A 91 -0.46 7.66 -2.11
N ALA A 92 0.30 7.32 -3.15
CA ALA A 92 0.16 7.86 -4.51
C ALA A 92 -1.19 7.48 -5.15
N LEU A 93 -1.68 6.26 -4.90
CA LEU A 93 -3.04 5.86 -5.32
C LEU A 93 -4.14 6.75 -4.71
N GLY A 94 -3.88 7.36 -3.55
CA GLY A 94 -4.80 8.31 -2.92
C GLY A 94 -4.62 9.77 -3.39
N ARG A 95 -3.55 10.07 -4.14
CA ARG A 95 -3.17 11.41 -4.59
C ARG A 95 -2.82 11.43 -6.08
N LEU A 96 -3.53 10.66 -6.90
CA LEU A 96 -3.32 10.67 -8.34
C LEU A 96 -3.59 12.07 -8.88
N ASP A 97 -2.57 12.67 -9.47
CA ASP A 97 -2.65 13.98 -10.11
C ASP A 97 -3.07 13.79 -11.57
N PHE A 98 -4.09 14.53 -11.99
CA PHE A 98 -4.66 14.47 -13.33
C PHE A 98 -4.57 15.81 -14.06
N SER A 99 -3.84 16.80 -13.53
CA SER A 99 -3.70 18.13 -14.15
C SER A 99 -3.13 18.09 -15.56
N ASP A 100 -2.26 17.11 -15.85
CA ASP A 100 -1.65 16.94 -17.17
C ASP A 100 -2.60 16.28 -18.19
N ILE A 101 -3.72 15.73 -17.71
CA ILE A 101 -4.68 14.95 -18.53
C ILE A 101 -6.01 15.67 -18.68
N LEU A 102 -6.46 16.35 -17.62
CA LEU A 102 -7.76 17.00 -17.54
C LEU A 102 -7.65 18.50 -17.78
N ARG A 103 -8.67 19.05 -18.45
CA ARG A 103 -8.77 20.47 -18.79
C ARG A 103 -9.53 21.22 -17.71
N ASP A 104 -9.02 22.38 -17.32
CA ASP A 104 -9.69 23.28 -16.39
C ASP A 104 -10.65 24.27 -17.08
N PHE A 105 -11.42 24.99 -16.27
CA PHE A 105 -12.32 26.06 -16.72
C PHE A 105 -11.63 27.26 -17.39
N GLY A 106 -10.29 27.39 -17.30
CA GLY A 106 -9.51 28.50 -17.86
C GLY A 106 -9.28 28.37 -19.37
N THR A 107 -9.63 27.24 -19.97
CA THR A 107 -9.48 27.00 -21.41
C THR A 107 -10.61 27.68 -22.20
N SER A 108 -10.31 28.32 -23.34
CA SER A 108 -11.24 29.16 -24.13
C SER A 108 -12.39 28.40 -24.83
N TYR A 109 -12.74 27.22 -24.36
CA TYR A 109 -13.78 26.35 -24.90
C TYR A 109 -15.12 26.57 -24.19
N ASP A 110 -16.22 26.23 -24.86
CA ASP A 110 -17.53 26.14 -24.22
C ASP A 110 -17.56 24.97 -23.21
N THR A 111 -18.24 25.17 -22.07
CA THR A 111 -18.20 24.27 -20.91
C THR A 111 -18.65 22.84 -21.24
N ASP A 112 -19.63 22.67 -22.14
CA ASP A 112 -20.10 21.34 -22.53
C ASP A 112 -19.03 20.57 -23.31
N SER A 113 -18.19 21.28 -24.08
CA SER A 113 -17.07 20.69 -24.80
C SER A 113 -15.96 20.22 -23.84
N ILE A 114 -15.62 21.03 -22.85
CA ILE A 114 -14.63 20.66 -21.80
C ILE A 114 -15.11 19.41 -21.06
N LYS A 115 -16.38 19.39 -20.67
CA LYS A 115 -17.00 18.26 -19.97
C LYS A 115 -16.87 16.96 -20.78
N TYR A 116 -17.26 16.99 -22.06
CA TYR A 116 -17.17 15.84 -22.95
C TYR A 116 -15.73 15.33 -23.12
N LEU A 117 -14.76 16.24 -23.26
CA LEU A 117 -13.35 15.90 -23.44
C LEU A 117 -12.74 15.27 -22.18
N ASN A 118 -13.04 15.83 -21.01
CA ASN A 118 -12.59 15.29 -19.73
C ASN A 118 -13.21 13.92 -19.44
N GLU A 119 -14.52 13.73 -19.67
CA GLU A 119 -15.18 12.42 -19.55
C GLU A 119 -14.51 11.36 -20.43
N ARG A 120 -14.22 11.72 -21.68
CA ARG A 120 -13.53 10.83 -22.63
C ARG A 120 -12.10 10.51 -22.22
N SER A 121 -11.40 11.45 -21.57
CA SER A 121 -10.01 11.28 -21.14
C SER A 121 -9.88 10.46 -19.84
N ILE A 122 -10.83 10.62 -18.90
CA ILE A 122 -10.78 9.99 -17.58
C ILE A 122 -11.34 8.56 -17.56
N GLU A 123 -12.27 8.20 -18.46
CA GLU A 123 -12.82 6.83 -18.51
C GLU A 123 -11.73 5.76 -18.76
N PRO A 124 -10.82 5.91 -19.74
CA PRO A 124 -9.69 4.99 -19.91
C PRO A 124 -8.83 4.81 -18.65
N ILE A 125 -8.61 5.90 -17.92
CA ILE A 125 -7.85 5.92 -16.67
C ILE A 125 -8.57 5.09 -15.60
N TYR A 126 -9.88 5.30 -15.45
CA TYR A 126 -10.69 4.51 -14.54
C TYR A 126 -10.62 3.01 -14.87
N GLN A 127 -10.71 2.64 -16.15
CA GLN A 127 -10.56 1.24 -16.57
C GLN A 127 -9.18 0.67 -16.23
N ALA A 128 -8.13 1.47 -16.33
CA ALA A 128 -6.79 1.04 -15.96
C ALA A 128 -6.61 0.87 -14.44
N VAL A 129 -7.23 1.72 -13.62
CA VAL A 129 -7.34 1.51 -12.16
C VAL A 129 -8.03 0.18 -11.85
N LEU A 130 -9.14 -0.13 -12.52
CA LEU A 130 -9.83 -1.41 -12.37
C LEU A 130 -8.93 -2.60 -12.78
N THR A 131 -8.10 -2.42 -13.80
CA THR A 131 -7.10 -3.42 -14.21
C THR A 131 -6.03 -3.61 -13.13
N VAL A 132 -5.45 -2.54 -12.58
CA VAL A 132 -4.50 -2.62 -11.45
C VAL A 132 -5.10 -3.46 -10.32
N LYS A 133 -6.35 -3.15 -9.94
CA LYS A 133 -7.10 -3.85 -8.89
C LYS A 133 -7.26 -5.34 -9.14
N LYS A 134 -7.43 -5.74 -10.41
CA LYS A 134 -7.52 -7.15 -10.82
C LYS A 134 -6.17 -7.84 -10.91
N MET A 135 -5.14 -7.14 -11.39
CA MET A 135 -3.82 -7.71 -11.64
C MET A 135 -2.99 -7.88 -10.37
N PHE A 136 -3.18 -7.00 -9.39
CA PHE A 136 -2.39 -7.04 -8.16
C PHE A 136 -2.54 -8.37 -7.38
N PRO A 137 -3.75 -8.92 -7.14
CA PRO A 137 -3.88 -10.24 -6.54
C PRO A 137 -3.28 -11.38 -7.39
N LEU A 138 -3.30 -11.26 -8.73
CA LEU A 138 -2.68 -12.25 -9.61
C LEU A 138 -1.15 -12.22 -9.50
N TRP A 139 -0.58 -11.02 -9.43
CA TRP A 139 0.84 -10.83 -9.18
C TRP A 139 1.25 -11.45 -7.85
N VAL A 140 0.57 -11.11 -6.75
CA VAL A 140 0.83 -11.69 -5.42
C VAL A 140 0.81 -13.22 -5.47
N LYS A 141 -0.17 -13.82 -6.14
CA LYS A 141 -0.27 -15.28 -6.30
C LYS A 141 0.85 -15.87 -7.16
N SER A 142 1.43 -15.10 -8.07
CA SER A 142 2.54 -15.54 -8.92
C SER A 142 3.90 -15.56 -8.21
N ILE A 143 4.02 -14.92 -7.03
CA ILE A 143 5.27 -14.86 -6.28
C ILE A 143 5.63 -16.26 -5.77
N LEU A 144 6.72 -16.80 -6.30
CA LEU A 144 7.20 -18.14 -5.96
C LEU A 144 8.02 -18.10 -4.67
N ILE A 145 7.59 -18.91 -3.70
CA ILE A 145 8.29 -19.14 -2.44
C ILE A 145 8.68 -20.61 -2.41
N ASP A 146 9.95 -20.90 -2.65
CA ASP A 146 10.47 -22.26 -2.72
C ASP A 146 11.69 -22.48 -1.82
N ASN A 147 12.16 -23.72 -1.80
CA ASN A 147 13.23 -24.20 -0.91
C ASN A 147 14.62 -23.59 -1.20
N ARG A 148 14.78 -22.79 -2.25
CA ARG A 148 16.04 -22.06 -2.54
C ARG A 148 16.19 -20.83 -1.67
N ILE A 149 15.09 -20.31 -1.11
CA ILE A 149 15.10 -19.17 -0.19
C ILE A 149 15.74 -19.61 1.13
N LYS A 150 16.80 -18.92 1.53
CA LYS A 150 17.52 -19.23 2.76
C LYS A 150 16.76 -18.69 3.97
N LYS A 151 16.54 -19.54 4.97
CA LYS A 151 16.11 -19.10 6.29
C LYS A 151 17.19 -18.23 6.93
N LYS A 152 16.79 -17.25 7.73
CA LYS A 152 17.68 -16.55 8.65
C LYS A 152 17.60 -17.24 10.01
N ASP A 153 18.71 -17.83 10.46
CA ASP A 153 18.74 -18.61 11.71
C ASP A 153 18.30 -17.79 12.92
N ILE A 154 18.66 -16.50 12.98
CA ILE A 154 18.26 -15.61 14.07
C ILE A 154 16.73 -15.47 14.13
N ILE A 155 16.06 -15.30 12.98
CA ILE A 155 14.59 -15.26 12.94
C ILE A 155 14.01 -16.59 13.43
N GLN A 156 14.56 -17.72 12.96
CA GLN A 156 14.10 -19.04 13.39
C GLN A 156 14.24 -19.26 14.91
N GLU A 157 15.32 -18.78 15.53
CA GLU A 157 15.50 -18.83 16.98
C GLU A 157 14.52 -17.91 17.72
N MET A 158 14.27 -16.70 17.21
CA MET A 158 13.32 -15.77 17.79
C MET A 158 11.89 -16.34 17.82
N LEU A 159 11.49 -17.05 16.76
CA LEU A 159 10.17 -17.67 16.63
C LEU A 159 10.00 -18.94 17.48
N LYS A 160 11.03 -19.45 18.18
CA LYS A 160 10.88 -20.60 19.10
C LYS A 160 10.16 -20.24 20.40
N LYS A 161 10.15 -18.96 20.78
CA LYS A 161 9.41 -18.48 21.95
C LYS A 161 7.93 -18.36 21.62
N PRO A 162 7.02 -18.43 22.60
CA PRO A 162 5.62 -18.07 22.35
C PRO A 162 5.53 -16.68 21.74
N HIS A 163 4.78 -16.57 20.65
CA HIS A 163 4.74 -15.35 19.87
C HIS A 163 3.44 -15.22 19.09
N TYR A 164 3.16 -13.98 18.69
CA TYR A 164 2.12 -13.60 17.75
C TYR A 164 2.75 -12.96 16.51
N ILE A 165 2.14 -13.16 15.34
CA ILE A 165 2.60 -12.53 14.11
C ILE A 165 1.47 -11.75 13.47
N LEU A 166 1.65 -10.44 13.38
CA LEU A 166 0.86 -9.56 12.55
C LEU A 166 1.63 -9.31 11.25
N ASN A 167 1.13 -9.86 10.15
CA ASN A 167 1.77 -9.75 8.85
C ASN A 167 1.00 -8.77 7.95
N PHE A 168 1.73 -7.77 7.47
CA PHE A 168 1.30 -6.80 6.47
C PHE A 168 1.67 -7.23 5.04
N ASN A 169 2.47 -8.30 4.89
CA ASN A 169 2.78 -8.86 3.59
C ASN A 169 1.65 -9.74 3.09
N TYR A 170 1.64 -9.95 1.77
CA TYR A 170 0.66 -10.77 1.09
C TYR A 170 1.17 -12.19 0.78
N THR A 171 2.40 -12.50 1.20
CA THR A 171 3.09 -13.75 0.90
C THR A 171 3.06 -14.70 2.09
N ASP A 172 3.19 -16.00 1.82
CA ASP A 172 3.27 -17.03 2.87
C ASP A 172 4.73 -17.32 3.26
N THR A 173 5.59 -16.29 3.28
CA THR A 173 7.03 -16.46 3.51
C THR A 173 7.28 -17.08 4.89
N LEU A 174 6.57 -16.61 5.92
CA LEU A 174 6.69 -17.14 7.29
C LEU A 174 6.25 -18.61 7.35
N GLU A 175 5.18 -18.96 6.65
CA GLU A 175 4.62 -20.31 6.69
C GLU A 175 5.49 -21.29 5.91
N LYS A 176 5.91 -20.92 4.69
CA LYS A 176 6.70 -21.81 3.81
C LYS A 176 8.16 -21.90 4.24
N ILE A 177 8.75 -20.81 4.72
CA ILE A 177 10.18 -20.75 5.07
C ILE A 177 10.38 -21.04 6.55
N TYR A 178 9.55 -20.51 7.46
CA TYR A 178 9.75 -20.69 8.91
C TYR A 178 8.84 -21.76 9.52
N GLY A 179 7.84 -22.26 8.79
CA GLY A 179 6.91 -23.28 9.27
C GLY A 179 5.83 -22.73 10.19
N GLU A 180 5.64 -21.41 10.22
CA GLU A 180 4.65 -20.76 11.05
C GLU A 180 3.23 -21.13 10.60
N LYS A 181 2.34 -21.39 11.56
CA LYS A 181 0.96 -21.81 11.29
C LYS A 181 -0.07 -20.75 11.63
N ASN A 182 0.28 -19.83 12.53
CA ASN A 182 -0.63 -18.85 13.10
C ASN A 182 -0.18 -17.43 12.75
N VAL A 183 -0.14 -17.14 11.44
CA VAL A 183 0.19 -15.81 10.91
C VAL A 183 -1.10 -15.03 10.69
N PHE A 184 -1.25 -13.88 11.34
CA PHE A 184 -2.40 -13.01 11.14
C PHE A 184 -2.13 -12.05 9.98
N HIS A 185 -2.57 -12.41 8.78
CA HIS A 185 -2.47 -11.58 7.58
C HIS A 185 -3.59 -10.54 7.53
N ILE A 186 -3.30 -9.33 7.99
CA ILE A 186 -4.32 -8.28 8.13
C ILE A 186 -4.88 -7.81 6.78
N HIS A 187 -4.07 -7.96 5.72
CA HIS A 187 -4.39 -7.60 4.34
C HIS A 187 -4.67 -8.80 3.44
N GLY A 188 -4.74 -10.00 4.02
CA GLY A 188 -4.82 -11.27 3.30
C GLY A 188 -3.50 -11.73 2.69
N ASN A 189 -3.49 -12.94 2.13
CA ASN A 189 -2.30 -13.59 1.57
C ASN A 189 -2.59 -14.28 0.22
N GLN A 190 -1.63 -15.05 -0.30
CA GLN A 190 -1.72 -15.76 -1.60
C GLN A 190 -2.93 -16.71 -1.70
N HIS A 191 -3.52 -17.09 -0.56
CA HIS A 191 -4.64 -18.01 -0.45
C HIS A 191 -5.97 -17.35 -0.11
N SER A 192 -6.00 -16.04 0.16
CA SER A 192 -7.21 -15.30 0.52
C SER A 192 -7.48 -14.12 -0.40
N SER A 193 -8.56 -13.39 -0.13
CA SER A 193 -8.78 -12.08 -0.74
C SER A 193 -7.71 -11.10 -0.28
N ILE A 194 -7.13 -10.37 -1.23
CA ILE A 194 -6.10 -9.36 -1.01
C ILE A 194 -6.78 -8.00 -0.78
N ILE A 195 -6.33 -7.27 0.23
CA ILE A 195 -6.82 -5.94 0.59
C ILE A 195 -5.66 -4.96 0.49
N PHE A 196 -5.69 -4.10 -0.53
CA PHE A 196 -4.67 -3.06 -0.74
C PHE A 196 -5.35 -1.77 -1.20
N GLY A 197 -4.64 -0.65 -1.10
CA GLY A 197 -5.13 0.66 -1.51
C GLY A 197 -4.82 1.76 -0.52
N HIS A 198 -5.35 2.96 -0.75
CA HIS A 198 -5.05 4.14 0.07
C HIS A 198 -5.89 4.19 1.36
N GLY A 199 -5.40 4.96 2.34
CA GLY A 199 -6.08 5.20 3.63
C GLY A 199 -6.98 6.42 3.62
N ASN A 200 -7.76 6.59 4.71
CA ASN A 200 -8.72 7.69 4.93
C ASN A 200 -8.09 9.06 5.25
N TYR A 201 -6.76 9.23 5.13
CA TYR A 201 -6.05 10.41 5.65
C TYR A 201 -5.44 11.31 4.57
N VAL A 202 -5.94 11.22 3.34
CA VAL A 202 -6.00 12.41 2.50
C VAL A 202 -7.31 13.06 2.90
N ASP A 203 -7.24 14.30 3.39
CA ASP A 203 -8.35 15.06 3.93
C ASP A 203 -9.68 14.68 3.26
N GLU A 204 -10.69 14.32 4.08
CA GLU A 204 -12.07 14.26 3.58
C GLU A 204 -12.53 15.65 3.09
N ASP A 205 -11.72 16.68 3.34
CA ASP A 205 -11.69 17.98 2.67
C ASP A 205 -10.76 17.93 1.44
N PHE A 206 -11.04 17.06 0.46
CA PHE A 206 -10.80 17.52 -0.91
C PHE A 206 -11.92 18.51 -1.13
N ASP A 207 -11.57 19.80 -1.05
CA ASP A 207 -12.46 20.90 -1.33
C ASP A 207 -13.34 20.53 -2.54
N ASP A 208 -14.64 20.81 -2.43
CA ASP A 208 -15.55 20.78 -3.58
C ASP A 208 -14.97 21.56 -4.80
N GLU A 209 -13.94 22.39 -4.58
CA GLU A 209 -13.09 23.04 -5.57
C GLU A 209 -12.48 22.08 -6.62
N ASP A 210 -12.02 20.86 -6.31
CA ASP A 210 -11.43 19.96 -7.34
C ASP A 210 -12.48 19.47 -8.35
N PHE A 211 -13.73 19.32 -7.91
CA PHE A 211 -14.87 19.02 -8.79
C PHE A 211 -15.25 20.23 -9.65
N GLU A 212 -14.98 21.44 -9.16
CA GLU A 212 -15.04 22.69 -9.91
C GLU A 212 -13.77 22.96 -10.72
N ILE A 213 -12.71 22.16 -10.66
CA ILE A 213 -11.54 22.36 -11.52
C ILE A 213 -11.69 21.59 -12.83
N TYR A 214 -12.17 20.34 -12.81
CA TYR A 214 -12.27 19.47 -14.00
C TYR A 214 -13.71 19.05 -14.35
N PRO A 215 -14.47 19.86 -15.11
CA PRO A 215 -15.83 19.52 -15.56
C PRO A 215 -15.89 18.13 -16.19
N GLY A 216 -16.89 17.31 -15.81
CA GLY A 216 -17.10 15.98 -16.41
C GLY A 216 -16.26 14.84 -15.81
N ALA A 217 -15.14 15.13 -15.15
CA ALA A 217 -14.30 14.08 -14.57
C ALA A 217 -14.77 13.59 -13.18
N GLY A 218 -15.57 14.39 -12.48
CA GLY A 218 -15.89 14.18 -11.06
C GLY A 218 -16.45 12.80 -10.70
N SER A 219 -17.34 12.24 -11.51
CA SER A 219 -17.90 10.89 -11.25
C SER A 219 -16.83 9.81 -11.28
N TYR A 220 -15.95 9.84 -12.30
CA TYR A 220 -14.85 8.89 -12.45
C TYR A 220 -13.80 9.04 -11.37
N LEU A 221 -13.45 10.28 -11.00
CA LEU A 221 -12.54 10.56 -9.88
C LEU A 221 -13.08 9.96 -8.59
N ASN A 222 -14.38 10.15 -8.29
CA ASN A 222 -15.03 9.53 -7.13
C ASN A 222 -15.05 8.01 -7.19
N MET A 223 -15.32 7.43 -8.36
CA MET A 223 -15.31 5.99 -8.55
C MET A 223 -13.90 5.41 -8.36
N MET A 224 -12.85 6.04 -8.90
CA MET A 224 -11.46 5.63 -8.67
C MET A 224 -11.08 5.67 -7.20
N LYS A 225 -11.38 6.78 -6.51
CA LYS A 225 -11.16 6.92 -5.06
C LYS A 225 -11.87 5.80 -4.30
N ALA A 226 -13.14 5.55 -4.60
CA ALA A 226 -13.91 4.48 -3.95
C ALA A 226 -13.34 3.07 -4.21
N GLU A 227 -12.86 2.81 -5.44
CA GLU A 227 -12.27 1.53 -5.83
C GLU A 227 -10.92 1.27 -5.12
N LEU A 228 -10.13 2.31 -4.89
CA LEU A 228 -8.81 2.20 -4.25
C LEU A 228 -8.83 2.43 -2.74
N LYS A 229 -9.98 2.78 -2.16
CA LYS A 229 -10.13 3.01 -0.71
C LYS A 229 -10.01 1.72 0.08
N LYS A 230 -8.99 1.64 0.93
CA LYS A 230 -8.79 0.54 1.88
C LYS A 230 -9.83 0.65 3.01
N PRO A 231 -10.61 -0.40 3.30
CA PRO A 231 -11.67 -0.32 4.30
C PRO A 231 -11.13 -0.54 5.73
N VAL A 232 -10.15 0.28 6.15
CA VAL A 232 -9.38 0.11 7.41
C VAL A 232 -10.30 -0.02 8.63
N ASP A 233 -11.27 0.88 8.79
CA ASP A 233 -12.22 0.84 9.92
C ASP A 233 -13.03 -0.45 9.96
N ARG A 234 -13.42 -0.96 8.79
CA ARG A 234 -14.15 -2.24 8.69
C ARG A 234 -13.25 -3.39 9.04
N ILE A 235 -11.97 -3.37 8.63
CA ILE A 235 -10.99 -4.41 8.95
C ILE A 235 -10.75 -4.47 10.46
N ILE A 236 -10.51 -3.32 11.10
CA ILE A 236 -10.31 -3.21 12.54
C ILE A 236 -11.49 -3.81 13.30
N LYS A 237 -12.73 -3.52 12.89
CA LYS A 237 -13.96 -4.00 13.53
C LYS A 237 -14.27 -5.49 13.30
N ARG A 238 -13.53 -6.20 12.43
CA ARG A 238 -13.75 -7.65 12.20
C ARG A 238 -13.47 -8.45 13.47
N ALA A 239 -14.27 -9.49 13.70
CA ALA A 239 -14.14 -10.34 14.88
C ALA A 239 -12.73 -10.95 14.98
N GLU A 240 -12.14 -11.36 13.86
CA GLU A 240 -10.81 -11.94 13.79
C GLU A 240 -9.72 -10.94 14.21
N THR A 241 -9.86 -9.67 13.80
CA THR A 241 -8.92 -8.60 14.18
C THR A 241 -9.06 -8.26 15.65
N GLN A 242 -10.30 -8.14 16.14
CA GLN A 242 -10.55 -7.90 17.57
C GLN A 242 -10.05 -9.04 18.45
N ASN A 243 -10.22 -10.30 18.01
CA ASN A 243 -9.69 -11.47 18.71
C ASN A 243 -8.15 -11.48 18.75
N PHE A 244 -7.50 -11.09 17.65
CA PHE A 244 -6.05 -10.93 17.61
C PHE A 244 -5.57 -9.82 18.55
N LEU A 245 -6.22 -8.65 18.52
CA LEU A 245 -5.87 -7.53 19.40
C LEU A 245 -6.08 -7.89 20.88
N ALA A 246 -7.11 -8.65 21.21
CA ALA A 246 -7.36 -9.12 22.57
C ALA A 246 -6.32 -10.16 23.04
N SER A 247 -5.73 -10.95 22.13
CA SER A 247 -4.76 -11.99 22.49
C SER A 247 -3.37 -11.43 22.81
N ILE A 248 -3.02 -10.26 22.30
CA ILE A 248 -1.69 -9.64 22.48
C ILE A 248 -1.55 -8.80 23.76
N LYS A 249 -2.58 -8.75 24.61
CA LYS A 249 -2.64 -7.85 25.79
C LYS A 249 -1.45 -7.95 26.75
N ASP A 250 -0.86 -9.15 26.87
CA ASP A 250 0.23 -9.46 27.80
C ASP A 250 1.62 -9.45 27.13
N VAL A 251 1.71 -8.99 25.88
CA VAL A 251 2.98 -8.86 25.15
C VAL A 251 3.86 -7.81 25.84
N MET A 252 5.15 -8.14 25.99
CA MET A 252 6.15 -7.23 26.57
C MET A 252 7.20 -6.78 25.54
N LYS A 253 7.26 -7.43 24.37
CA LYS A 253 8.20 -7.10 23.31
C LYS A 253 7.52 -7.11 21.96
N ILE A 254 7.73 -6.04 21.20
CA ILE A 254 7.27 -5.93 19.82
C ILE A 254 8.50 -5.87 18.92
N TYR A 255 8.56 -6.67 17.87
CA TYR A 255 9.63 -6.64 16.86
C TYR A 255 9.02 -6.24 15.52
N SER A 256 9.40 -5.09 15.00
CA SER A 256 9.02 -4.67 13.65
C SER A 256 10.13 -4.97 12.65
N TYR A 257 9.85 -5.79 11.63
CA TYR A 257 10.80 -6.11 10.56
C TYR A 257 10.18 -5.80 9.20
N GLY A 258 10.77 -4.83 8.50
CA GLY A 258 10.39 -4.49 7.13
C GLY A 258 9.05 -3.77 7.02
N PHE A 259 8.45 -3.37 8.14
CA PHE A 259 7.24 -2.56 8.20
C PHE A 259 7.55 -1.11 7.85
N SER A 260 6.81 -0.54 6.89
CA SER A 260 7.11 0.76 6.28
C SER A 260 6.61 1.97 7.08
N TYR A 261 5.76 1.75 8.09
CA TYR A 261 5.08 2.82 8.84
C TYR A 261 4.38 3.83 7.90
N GLY A 262 3.75 3.33 6.83
CA GLY A 262 2.91 4.14 5.94
C GLY A 262 1.64 4.59 6.66
N SER A 263 1.16 5.81 6.38
CA SER A 263 0.01 6.44 7.05
C SER A 263 -1.24 5.55 7.03
N VAL A 264 -1.44 4.83 5.92
CA VAL A 264 -2.55 3.89 5.68
C VAL A 264 -2.64 2.78 6.72
N ASP A 265 -1.49 2.30 7.22
CA ASP A 265 -1.42 1.17 8.16
C ASP A 265 -1.27 1.60 9.63
N LEU A 266 -1.05 2.89 9.90
CA LEU A 266 -0.91 3.40 11.27
C LEU A 266 -2.14 3.18 12.16
N PRO A 267 -3.40 3.15 11.65
CA PRO A 267 -4.55 2.83 12.48
C PRO A 267 -4.43 1.47 13.18
N TYR A 268 -3.79 0.47 12.57
CA TYR A 268 -3.54 -0.81 13.22
C TYR A 268 -2.53 -0.70 14.37
N ILE A 269 -1.53 0.17 14.23
CA ILE A 269 -0.56 0.45 15.30
C ILE A 269 -1.23 1.19 16.46
N VAL A 270 -2.13 2.12 16.17
CA VAL A 270 -2.97 2.78 17.19
C VAL A 270 -3.78 1.75 17.97
N GLU A 271 -4.44 0.82 17.28
CA GLU A 271 -5.20 -0.24 17.93
C GLU A 271 -4.33 -1.18 18.77
N ILE A 272 -3.15 -1.56 18.29
CA ILE A 272 -2.18 -2.33 19.10
C ILE A 272 -1.85 -1.58 20.39
N CYS A 273 -1.52 -0.28 20.31
CA CYS A 273 -1.17 0.53 21.48
C CYS A 273 -2.34 0.68 22.47
N ARG A 274 -3.59 0.67 21.99
CA ARG A 274 -4.79 0.71 22.83
C ARG A 274 -5.06 -0.59 23.59
N HIS A 275 -4.57 -1.73 23.09
CA HIS A 275 -4.85 -3.06 23.66
C HIS A 275 -3.75 -3.60 24.56
N ILE A 276 -2.62 -2.91 24.68
CA ILE A 276 -1.47 -3.31 25.49
C ILE A 276 -1.10 -2.23 26.51
N ASP A 277 -0.46 -2.62 27.61
CA ASP A 277 0.16 -1.67 28.55
C ASP A 277 1.52 -1.19 28.00
N THR A 278 1.48 -0.15 27.15
CA THR A 278 2.66 0.29 26.38
C THR A 278 3.87 0.64 27.26
N HIS A 279 3.66 1.09 28.51
CA HIS A 279 4.74 1.42 29.45
C HIS A 279 5.63 0.23 29.81
N LYS A 280 5.10 -0.98 29.75
CA LYS A 280 5.84 -2.23 30.05
C LYS A 280 6.50 -2.83 28.82
N VAL A 281 6.22 -2.28 27.64
CA VAL A 281 6.63 -2.85 26.36
C VAL A 281 7.92 -2.22 25.87
N THR A 282 8.80 -3.06 25.31
CA THR A 282 9.92 -2.59 24.48
C THR A 282 9.64 -2.88 23.01
N TRP A 283 9.69 -1.85 22.18
CA TRP A 283 9.53 -1.95 20.74
C TRP A 283 10.90 -1.95 20.05
N TYR A 284 11.18 -3.02 19.33
CA TYR A 284 12.44 -3.32 18.66
C TYR A 284 12.31 -3.04 17.15
N PHE A 285 13.18 -2.18 16.64
CA PHE A 285 13.32 -1.92 15.19
C PHE A 285 14.49 -2.72 14.62
N ASN A 286 14.33 -3.26 13.42
CA ASN A 286 15.44 -3.93 12.76
C ASN A 286 16.52 -2.92 12.33
N ASP A 287 17.78 -3.19 12.68
CA ASP A 287 18.93 -2.32 12.45
C ASP A 287 19.45 -2.27 11.00
N TYR A 288 18.75 -2.92 10.07
CA TYR A 288 18.92 -2.68 8.64
C TYR A 288 18.53 -1.24 8.26
N SER A 289 17.53 -0.67 8.94
CA SER A 289 17.15 0.75 8.75
C SER A 289 18.19 1.65 9.39
N SER A 290 18.47 2.80 8.77
CA SER A 290 19.39 3.78 9.33
C SER A 290 18.88 4.37 10.65
N ASP A 291 19.77 4.89 11.49
CA ASP A 291 19.40 5.55 12.75
C ASP A 291 18.40 6.70 12.53
N ILE A 292 18.52 7.42 11.40
CA ILE A 292 17.63 8.51 11.02
C ILE A 292 16.20 7.98 10.75
N GLU A 293 16.09 6.86 10.02
CA GLU A 293 14.81 6.21 9.76
C GLU A 293 14.20 5.65 11.05
N ILE A 294 15.00 4.99 11.89
CA ILE A 294 14.53 4.46 13.17
C ILE A 294 14.00 5.58 14.06
N GLN A 295 14.69 6.74 14.14
CA GLN A 295 14.18 7.90 14.87
C GLN A 295 12.85 8.42 14.30
N LYS A 296 12.67 8.38 12.96
CA LYS A 296 11.40 8.73 12.32
C LYS A 296 10.31 7.74 12.72
N TYR A 297 10.58 6.43 12.69
CA TYR A 297 9.63 5.40 13.10
C TYR A 297 9.24 5.51 14.57
N GLN A 298 10.20 5.78 15.47
CA GLN A 298 9.94 6.02 16.88
C GLN A 298 8.98 7.21 17.10
N LYS A 299 9.15 8.30 16.35
CA LYS A 299 8.24 9.46 16.40
C LYS A 299 6.83 9.08 15.92
N ILE A 300 6.72 8.28 14.86
CA ILE A 300 5.44 7.80 14.34
C ILE A 300 4.74 6.90 15.37
N VAL A 301 5.45 5.91 15.91
CA VAL A 301 4.91 4.97 16.90
C VAL A 301 4.47 5.69 18.20
N LYS A 302 5.23 6.70 18.65
CA LYS A 302 4.81 7.60 19.73
C LYS A 302 3.51 8.34 19.42
N LYS A 303 3.37 8.88 18.20
CA LYS A 303 2.12 9.53 17.76
C LYS A 303 0.93 8.57 17.72
N CYS A 304 1.18 7.27 17.53
CA CYS A 304 0.15 6.23 17.62
C CYS A 304 -0.26 5.88 19.06
N GLY A 305 0.37 6.46 20.10
CA GLY A 305 0.03 6.23 21.50
C GLY A 305 0.97 5.28 22.26
N PHE A 306 2.15 4.99 21.71
CA PHE A 306 3.14 4.17 22.39
C PHE A 306 3.99 4.98 23.40
N GLU A 307 4.01 4.55 24.67
CA GLU A 307 4.70 5.25 25.76
C GLU A 307 5.86 4.41 26.37
N GLY A 308 6.17 3.26 25.78
CA GLY A 308 7.22 2.34 26.23
C GLY A 308 8.63 2.69 25.78
N CYS A 309 9.51 1.68 25.90
CA CYS A 309 10.91 1.78 25.53
C CYS A 309 11.15 1.39 24.06
N PHE A 310 12.21 1.95 23.47
CA PHE A 310 12.66 1.58 22.12
C PHE A 310 14.04 0.91 22.18
N SER A 311 14.24 -0.06 21.30
CA SER A 311 15.51 -0.74 21.10
C SER A 311 15.67 -1.17 19.63
N THR A 312 16.80 -1.76 19.29
CA THR A 312 17.05 -2.36 17.97
C THR A 312 17.38 -3.84 18.08
N PHE A 313 17.30 -4.56 16.95
CA PHE A 313 17.73 -5.96 16.84
C PHE A 313 18.32 -6.26 15.44
N HIS A 314 19.21 -7.26 15.39
CA HIS A 314 19.98 -7.66 14.21
C HIS A 314 19.64 -9.09 13.75
N VAL A 315 19.62 -9.35 12.43
CA VAL A 315 19.13 -10.62 11.82
C VAL A 315 19.83 -11.08 10.54
#